data_AF-A0A2H5TVM3-F1
#
_entry.id   AF-A0A2H5TVM3-F1
#
_cell.length_a   1.000
_cell.length_b   1.000
_cell.length_c   1.000
_cell.angle_alpha   90.00
_cell.angle_beta   90.00
_cell.angle_gamma   90.00
#
_symmetry.space_group_name_H-M   'P 1'
#
loop_
_entity.id
_entity.type
_entity.pdbx_description
1 polymer ?
#
loop_
_entity_poly.entity_id
_entity_poly.type
_entity_poly.pdbx_seq_one_letter_code
_entity_poly.pdbx_strand_id
1 'polypeptide(L)'
;MACSKVFSGDLPELTDEIMQYLRKDLSTLYSCIFVNRLWCRLAIPLLWEDPFLIPNQHYRCIGAYLSFLNEDSKAKFNEYGIDDKLLLSNTLFNYPSFIKYFDTYRVCRSASKWVVTLIDECNEKLEILVYRYLIEVIIENEGNLNSFEVVLPTDTDHKYFNDNMDLILQNPNFTCNISNLRLYISDESSFRNDIIKFFKFLYSNCNSISSIFFKFFIHDRSLIEKDLSEIIISQHNLKKITYDFTFYNLLSLKDSNCSNTLNTIIFYNVDFKYIVNDLQEVFDQLNVLESIHIIYCLSLNSDFVKQIIKVNKPFKLRSLFLEEILHIESLQLLIEMFSNYLENIGFGLISHGYNEQQKRQLFKLIMKYCTKIRYFNSGIPDDNIYQFIENNQHFINYITIEIKKDYDTLSSNVLQNLGQVLPSKLEYLRLKFLFKTSDLEIFLKNSQNTFIKKLIIGNIMSIKGENILFYIKEYIMKKERVKYLAIVFDDELNNEIFHLKDEVNEFKLHNIIVKRFSDLYIDAYNFVNDLNK
;
A
#
# COMPACT_ATOMS: atom_id res chain seq x y z
N MET A 1 -50.16 2.74 11.49
CA MET A 1 -50.28 2.03 10.20
C MET A 1 -48.93 1.41 9.87
N ALA A 2 -48.81 0.10 10.02
CA ALA A 2 -47.57 -0.66 9.91
C ALA A 2 -47.51 -1.50 8.62
N CYS A 3 -47.91 -0.91 7.49
CA CYS A 3 -47.86 -1.55 6.18
C CYS A 3 -47.34 -0.55 5.14
N SER A 4 -46.01 -0.50 4.90
CA SER A 4 -45.48 -0.09 3.58
C SER A 4 -43.99 -0.37 3.31
N LYS A 5 -43.21 -1.01 4.20
CA LYS A 5 -41.78 -1.30 3.90
C LYS A 5 -41.53 -2.58 3.11
N VAL A 6 -42.52 -3.44 2.94
CA VAL A 6 -42.36 -4.73 2.21
C VAL A 6 -42.69 -4.59 0.70
N PHE A 7 -43.28 -3.49 0.26
CA PHE A 7 -43.78 -3.32 -1.12
C PHE A 7 -43.03 -2.28 -1.96
N SER A 8 -41.82 -1.82 -1.59
CA SER A 8 -41.00 -1.04 -2.52
C SER A 8 -40.16 -1.91 -3.47
N GLY A 9 -40.10 -3.23 -3.25
CA GLY A 9 -39.23 -4.12 -4.01
C GLY A 9 -37.73 -3.94 -3.70
N ASP A 10 -37.38 -3.01 -2.82
CA ASP A 10 -36.02 -2.83 -2.34
C ASP A 10 -35.79 -3.84 -1.21
N LEU A 11 -34.71 -4.65 -1.32
CA LEU A 11 -34.20 -5.53 -0.27
C LEU A 11 -32.99 -4.82 0.37
N PRO A 12 -33.18 -4.00 1.41
CA PRO A 12 -32.13 -3.12 1.92
C PRO A 12 -30.94 -3.91 2.46
N GLU A 13 -31.18 -5.03 3.14
CA GLU A 13 -30.11 -5.85 3.70
C GLU A 13 -29.19 -6.42 2.61
N LEU A 14 -29.78 -6.90 1.50
CA LEU A 14 -29.01 -7.38 0.35
C LEU A 14 -28.30 -6.24 -0.38
N THR A 15 -28.94 -5.08 -0.49
CA THR A 15 -28.35 -3.91 -1.16
C THR A 15 -27.16 -3.38 -0.37
N ASP A 16 -27.26 -3.34 0.97
CA ASP A 16 -26.18 -2.96 1.87
C ASP A 16 -24.98 -3.90 1.73
N GLU A 17 -25.23 -5.21 1.71
CA GLU A 17 -24.18 -6.22 1.51
C GLU A 17 -23.48 -6.05 0.15
N ILE A 18 -24.25 -5.85 -0.93
CA ILE A 18 -23.70 -5.57 -2.26
C ILE A 18 -22.81 -4.32 -2.23
N MET A 19 -23.25 -3.24 -1.58
CA MET A 19 -22.48 -1.99 -1.49
C MET A 19 -21.15 -2.19 -0.75
N GLN A 20 -21.11 -3.00 0.30
CA GLN A 20 -19.87 -3.33 1.00
C GLN A 20 -18.88 -4.08 0.10
N TYR A 21 -19.36 -4.98 -0.78
CA TYR A 21 -18.50 -5.61 -1.80
C TYR A 21 -17.94 -4.60 -2.81
N LEU A 22 -18.65 -3.50 -3.07
CA LEU A 22 -18.24 -2.43 -3.97
C LEU A 22 -17.37 -1.34 -3.32
N ARG A 23 -17.14 -1.40 -1.99
CA ARG A 23 -16.44 -0.36 -1.22
C ARG A 23 -15.09 0.09 -1.81
N LYS A 24 -14.34 -0.83 -2.44
CA LYS A 24 -13.04 -0.54 -3.08
C LYS A 24 -13.15 -0.19 -4.58
N ASP A 25 -14.32 -0.27 -5.17
CA ASP A 25 -14.60 0.08 -6.57
C ASP A 25 -15.37 1.40 -6.66
N LEU A 26 -14.63 2.50 -6.49
CA LEU A 26 -15.19 3.85 -6.51
C LEU A 26 -15.91 4.20 -7.81
N SER A 27 -15.51 3.63 -8.95
CA SER A 27 -16.17 3.84 -10.24
C SER A 27 -17.56 3.23 -10.26
N THR A 28 -17.68 2.00 -9.74
CA THR A 28 -18.98 1.32 -9.66
C THR A 28 -19.86 2.00 -8.61
N LEU A 29 -19.33 2.38 -7.44
CA LEU A 29 -20.06 3.17 -6.45
C LEU A 29 -20.56 4.52 -7.01
N TYR A 30 -19.75 5.20 -7.82
CA TYR A 30 -20.17 6.41 -8.51
C TYR A 30 -21.26 6.15 -9.56
N SER A 31 -21.33 4.95 -10.14
CA SER A 31 -22.46 4.60 -11.01
C SER A 31 -23.72 4.33 -10.19
N CYS A 32 -23.57 3.73 -9.00
CA CYS A 32 -24.65 3.44 -8.08
C CYS A 32 -25.42 4.68 -7.62
N ILE A 33 -24.77 5.84 -7.48
CA ILE A 33 -25.45 7.07 -7.03
C ILE A 33 -26.55 7.54 -7.99
N PHE A 34 -26.52 7.10 -9.26
CA PHE A 34 -27.49 7.46 -10.29
C PHE A 34 -28.61 6.44 -10.45
N VAL A 35 -28.57 5.30 -9.75
CA VAL A 35 -29.58 4.23 -9.89
C VAL A 35 -30.92 4.68 -9.32
N ASN A 36 -30.98 4.97 -8.01
CA ASN A 36 -32.15 5.52 -7.34
C ASN A 36 -31.75 6.14 -5.98
N ARG A 37 -32.72 6.68 -5.23
CA ARG A 37 -32.48 7.34 -3.93
C ARG A 37 -31.89 6.40 -2.87
N LEU A 38 -32.24 5.12 -2.88
CA LEU A 38 -31.71 4.14 -1.92
C LEU A 38 -30.23 3.89 -2.21
N TRP A 39 -29.89 3.54 -3.45
CA TRP A 39 -28.51 3.29 -3.87
C TRP A 39 -27.62 4.53 -3.67
N CYS A 40 -28.15 5.73 -3.93
CA CYS A 40 -27.47 6.98 -3.64
C CYS A 40 -27.14 7.14 -2.15
N ARG A 41 -28.10 6.89 -1.25
CA ARG A 41 -27.90 7.01 0.20
C ARG A 41 -26.88 6.01 0.75
N LEU A 42 -26.75 4.84 0.12
CA LEU A 42 -25.79 3.81 0.53
C LEU A 42 -24.39 4.01 -0.07
N ALA A 43 -24.32 4.45 -1.33
CA ALA A 43 -23.06 4.67 -2.03
C ALA A 43 -22.34 5.95 -1.58
N ILE A 44 -23.07 7.03 -1.25
CA ILE A 44 -22.45 8.31 -0.85
C ILE A 44 -21.55 8.15 0.38
N PRO A 45 -21.98 7.55 1.51
CA PRO A 45 -21.09 7.36 2.65
C PRO A 45 -19.80 6.64 2.28
N LEU A 46 -19.88 5.58 1.47
CA LEU A 46 -18.71 4.80 1.02
C LEU A 46 -17.77 5.60 0.11
N LEU A 47 -18.31 6.43 -0.78
CA LEU A 47 -17.53 7.30 -1.65
C LEU A 47 -16.78 8.40 -0.89
N TRP A 48 -17.31 8.82 0.26
CA TRP A 48 -16.78 9.91 1.08
C TRP A 48 -15.97 9.42 2.31
N GLU A 49 -15.68 8.12 2.40
CA GLU A 49 -14.80 7.59 3.46
C GLU A 49 -13.34 8.05 3.33
N ASP A 50 -12.84 8.18 2.09
CA ASP A 50 -11.49 8.65 1.78
C ASP A 50 -11.52 9.61 0.56
N PRO A 51 -12.05 10.84 0.73
CA PRO A 51 -12.25 11.79 -0.36
C PRO A 51 -10.95 12.36 -0.93
N PHE A 52 -9.81 12.10 -0.28
CA PHE A 52 -8.48 12.59 -0.68
C PHE A 52 -7.63 11.48 -1.35
N LEU A 53 -8.14 10.25 -1.49
CA LEU A 53 -7.43 9.11 -2.11
C LEU A 53 -7.08 9.35 -3.58
N ILE A 54 -8.05 9.80 -4.37
CA ILE A 54 -7.89 10.04 -5.80
C ILE A 54 -7.92 11.56 -6.00
N PRO A 55 -6.85 12.16 -6.56
CA PRO A 55 -6.89 13.55 -6.99
C PRO A 55 -7.92 13.65 -8.12
N ASN A 56 -9.17 13.98 -7.79
CA ASN A 56 -10.18 14.25 -8.80
C ASN A 56 -9.78 15.51 -9.58
N GLN A 57 -10.23 15.61 -10.82
CA GLN A 57 -10.04 16.83 -11.60
C GLN A 57 -10.72 17.97 -10.83
N HIS A 58 -9.89 18.89 -10.30
CA HIS A 58 -10.25 20.12 -9.56
C HIS A 58 -10.47 20.06 -8.04
N TYR A 59 -10.09 18.99 -7.32
CA TYR A 59 -10.18 18.93 -5.84
C TYR A 59 -11.56 19.33 -5.28
N ARG A 60 -12.63 18.97 -6.00
CA ARG A 60 -14.01 19.43 -5.70
C ARG A 60 -14.51 19.03 -4.31
N CYS A 61 -13.90 17.99 -3.71
CA CYS A 61 -14.20 17.59 -2.34
C CYS A 61 -13.89 18.70 -1.32
N ILE A 62 -12.86 19.51 -1.56
CA ILE A 62 -12.49 20.63 -0.69
C ILE A 62 -13.59 21.68 -0.70
N GLY A 63 -14.07 22.10 -1.89
CA GLY A 63 -15.20 23.03 -1.98
C GLY A 63 -16.46 22.51 -1.27
N ALA A 64 -16.76 21.23 -1.38
CA ALA A 64 -17.88 20.61 -0.67
C ALA A 64 -17.71 20.67 0.86
N TYR A 65 -16.49 20.45 1.38
CA TYR A 65 -16.21 20.55 2.82
C TYR A 65 -16.28 21.99 3.29
N LEU A 66 -15.63 22.92 2.59
CA LEU A 66 -15.59 24.33 2.97
C LEU A 66 -16.98 24.99 2.91
N SER A 67 -17.96 24.40 2.21
CA SER A 67 -19.35 24.87 2.25
C SER A 67 -20.02 24.76 3.63
N PHE A 68 -19.50 23.90 4.51
CA PHE A 68 -19.94 23.74 5.89
C PHE A 68 -19.34 24.77 6.86
N LEU A 69 -18.41 25.62 6.40
CA LEU A 69 -17.87 26.70 7.24
C LEU A 69 -18.96 27.69 7.63
N ASN A 70 -18.81 28.26 8.82
CA ASN A 70 -19.59 29.42 9.24
C ASN A 70 -19.22 30.67 8.39
N GLU A 71 -20.09 31.67 8.41
CA GLU A 71 -19.93 32.88 7.59
C GLU A 71 -18.68 33.69 7.95
N ASP A 72 -18.25 33.69 9.22
CA ASP A 72 -17.03 34.39 9.64
C ASP A 72 -15.77 33.73 9.06
N SER A 73 -15.73 32.40 9.03
CA SER A 73 -14.63 31.64 8.44
C SER A 73 -14.62 31.74 6.91
N LYS A 74 -15.80 31.77 6.28
CA LYS A 74 -15.91 32.07 4.84
C LYS A 74 -15.36 33.46 4.53
N ALA A 75 -15.73 34.47 5.33
CA ALA A 75 -15.31 35.84 5.10
C ALA A 75 -13.77 36.03 5.06
N LYS A 76 -12.98 35.17 5.71
CA LYS A 76 -11.50 35.23 5.63
C LYS A 76 -10.96 34.92 4.23
N PHE A 77 -11.70 34.19 3.40
CA PHE A 77 -11.31 33.94 2.00
C PHE A 77 -11.37 35.21 1.14
N ASN A 78 -12.20 36.19 1.51
CA ASN A 78 -12.25 37.49 0.83
C ASN A 78 -10.92 38.26 0.95
N GLU A 79 -10.16 38.07 2.04
CA GLU A 79 -8.82 38.67 2.20
C GLU A 79 -7.83 38.19 1.12
N TYR A 80 -8.09 37.04 0.52
CA TYR A 80 -7.31 36.42 -0.55
C TYR A 80 -7.95 36.63 -1.95
N GLY A 81 -9.02 37.41 -2.05
CA GLY A 81 -9.71 37.67 -3.32
C GLY A 81 -10.55 36.50 -3.84
N ILE A 82 -10.89 35.53 -2.98
CA ILE A 82 -11.74 34.38 -3.33
C ILE A 82 -13.20 34.73 -2.99
N ASP A 83 -14.08 34.66 -3.99
CA ASP A 83 -15.51 34.95 -3.81
C ASP A 83 -16.19 33.84 -2.99
N ASP A 84 -16.77 34.21 -1.83
CA ASP A 84 -17.53 33.31 -0.95
C ASP A 84 -18.64 32.54 -1.68
N LYS A 85 -19.15 33.05 -2.81
CA LYS A 85 -20.14 32.32 -3.63
C LYS A 85 -19.62 31.01 -4.20
N LEU A 86 -18.30 30.86 -4.34
CA LEU A 86 -17.66 29.60 -4.74
C LEU A 86 -17.77 28.53 -3.65
N LEU A 87 -18.01 28.93 -2.40
CA LEU A 87 -18.16 28.06 -1.23
C LEU A 87 -19.63 27.81 -0.87
N LEU A 88 -20.59 28.42 -1.58
CA LEU A 88 -22.02 28.22 -1.35
C LEU A 88 -22.51 27.01 -2.15
N SER A 89 -22.78 25.90 -1.45
CA SER A 89 -23.52 24.78 -2.04
C SER A 89 -24.58 24.29 -1.06
N ASN A 90 -25.82 24.12 -1.53
CA ASN A 90 -26.83 23.38 -0.78
C ASN A 90 -26.41 21.90 -0.81
N THR A 91 -25.78 21.42 0.26
CA THR A 91 -25.35 20.02 0.36
C THR A 91 -26.54 19.14 0.73
N LEU A 92 -26.67 18.01 0.03
CA LEU A 92 -27.74 17.03 0.30
C LEU A 92 -27.40 16.11 1.48
N PHE A 93 -26.12 15.99 1.81
CA PHE A 93 -25.60 15.11 2.84
C PHE A 93 -24.55 15.85 3.66
N ASN A 94 -24.40 15.46 4.93
CA ASN A 94 -23.29 15.89 5.78
C ASN A 94 -22.00 15.14 5.36
N TYR A 95 -21.41 15.53 4.23
CA TYR A 95 -20.22 14.85 3.68
C TYR A 95 -19.04 14.74 4.66
N PRO A 96 -18.67 15.80 5.43
CA PRO A 96 -17.60 15.70 6.41
C PRO A 96 -17.77 14.56 7.42
N SER A 97 -19.00 14.27 7.84
CA SER A 97 -19.28 13.20 8.82
C SER A 97 -18.96 11.79 8.31
N PHE A 98 -18.86 11.58 7.00
CA PHE A 98 -18.60 10.27 6.40
C PHE A 98 -17.12 9.90 6.33
N ILE A 99 -16.20 10.82 6.63
CA ILE A 99 -14.76 10.53 6.55
C ILE A 99 -14.36 9.41 7.51
N LYS A 100 -13.56 8.46 7.02
CA LYS A 100 -13.00 7.33 7.78
C LYS A 100 -11.50 7.23 7.68
N TYR A 101 -10.90 7.78 6.63
CA TYR A 101 -9.47 7.77 6.38
C TYR A 101 -8.97 9.21 6.33
N PHE A 102 -7.98 9.51 7.17
CA PHE A 102 -7.33 10.82 7.18
C PHE A 102 -5.82 10.63 7.07
N ASP A 103 -5.27 11.07 5.93
CA ASP A 103 -3.84 11.11 5.64
C ASP A 103 -3.42 12.58 5.60
N THR A 104 -2.62 13.01 6.57
CA THR A 104 -2.23 14.42 6.75
C THR A 104 -1.52 14.98 5.52
N TYR A 105 -0.68 14.17 4.87
CA TYR A 105 0.05 14.59 3.68
C TYR A 105 -0.88 14.71 2.47
N ARG A 106 -1.79 13.76 2.25
CA ARG A 106 -2.74 13.85 1.12
C ARG A 106 -3.69 15.03 1.27
N VAL A 107 -4.17 15.29 2.48
CA VAL A 107 -5.05 16.44 2.74
C VAL A 107 -4.28 17.74 2.49
N CYS A 108 -3.04 17.85 3.00
CA CYS A 108 -2.15 18.99 2.73
C CYS A 108 -1.94 19.20 1.22
N ARG A 109 -1.49 18.17 0.51
CA ARG A 109 -1.24 18.23 -0.94
C ARG A 109 -2.50 18.56 -1.73
N SER A 110 -3.68 18.11 -1.27
CA SER A 110 -4.95 18.44 -1.89
C SER A 110 -5.31 19.92 -1.66
N ALA A 111 -5.09 20.44 -0.45
CA ALA A 111 -5.27 21.86 -0.13
C ALA A 111 -4.37 22.74 -0.99
N SER A 112 -3.06 22.44 -1.05
CA SER A 112 -2.10 23.17 -1.90
C SER A 112 -2.54 23.22 -3.35
N LYS A 113 -2.91 22.08 -3.92
CA LYS A 113 -3.33 22.03 -5.32
C LYS A 113 -4.67 22.71 -5.59
N TRP A 114 -5.61 22.68 -4.64
CA TRP A 114 -6.87 23.42 -4.76
C TRP A 114 -6.63 24.93 -4.73
N VAL A 115 -5.75 25.43 -3.86
CA VAL A 115 -5.36 26.85 -3.83
C VAL A 115 -4.76 27.28 -5.18
N VAL A 116 -3.83 26.51 -5.73
CA VAL A 116 -3.25 26.78 -7.05
C VAL A 116 -4.33 26.86 -8.14
N THR A 117 -5.40 26.05 -8.06
CA THR A 117 -6.51 26.15 -9.03
C THR A 117 -7.36 27.42 -8.92
N LEU A 118 -7.29 28.15 -7.81
CA LEU A 118 -8.07 29.37 -7.58
C LEU A 118 -7.31 30.65 -7.96
N ILE A 119 -6.03 30.72 -7.59
CA ILE A 119 -5.23 31.95 -7.70
C ILE A 119 -4.03 31.83 -8.65
N ASP A 120 -3.86 30.68 -9.33
CA ASP A 120 -2.78 30.37 -10.28
C ASP A 120 -1.35 30.53 -9.73
N GLU A 121 -1.21 30.58 -8.40
CA GLU A 121 0.05 30.74 -7.68
C GLU A 121 0.01 29.95 -6.35
N CYS A 122 1.19 29.63 -5.80
CA CYS A 122 1.31 29.03 -4.46
C CYS A 122 1.15 30.11 -3.39
N ASN A 123 0.31 29.84 -2.38
CA ASN A 123 0.09 30.77 -1.26
C ASN A 123 0.03 30.00 0.05
N GLU A 124 1.20 29.77 0.63
CA GLU A 124 1.39 28.97 1.84
C GLU A 124 0.43 29.34 2.99
N LYS A 125 0.17 30.65 3.21
CA LYS A 125 -0.76 31.08 4.27
C LYS A 125 -2.19 30.63 4.01
N LEU A 126 -2.65 30.76 2.76
CA LEU A 126 -3.98 30.32 2.36
C LEU A 126 -4.07 28.79 2.37
N GLU A 127 -3.02 28.09 1.96
CA GLU A 127 -2.96 26.63 2.00
C GLU A 127 -3.06 26.12 3.44
N ILE A 128 -2.35 26.74 4.40
CA ILE A 128 -2.44 26.41 5.83
C ILE A 128 -3.85 26.69 6.36
N LEU A 129 -4.46 27.81 5.96
CA LEU A 129 -5.83 28.16 6.32
C LEU A 129 -6.85 27.15 5.80
N VAL A 130 -6.73 26.72 4.53
CA VAL A 130 -7.60 25.69 3.94
C VAL A 130 -7.44 24.37 4.68
N TYR A 131 -6.20 23.94 4.95
CA TYR A 131 -5.94 22.72 5.69
C TYR A 131 -6.56 22.77 7.10
N ARG A 132 -6.39 23.89 7.81
CA ARG A 132 -7.01 24.16 9.12
C ARG A 132 -8.52 23.99 9.05
N TYR A 133 -9.16 24.66 8.09
CA TYR A 133 -10.61 24.65 7.94
C TYR A 133 -11.17 23.29 7.54
N LEU A 134 -10.43 22.50 6.78
CA LEU A 134 -10.82 21.12 6.52
C LEU A 134 -10.88 20.31 7.82
N ILE A 135 -9.88 20.44 8.71
CA ILE A 135 -9.88 19.76 10.02
C ILE A 135 -11.04 20.27 10.89
N GLU A 136 -11.22 21.59 10.99
CA GLU A 136 -12.31 22.20 11.78
C GLU A 136 -13.68 21.69 11.33
N VAL A 137 -13.97 21.74 10.02
CA VAL A 137 -15.24 21.24 9.46
C VAL A 137 -15.46 19.77 9.77
N ILE A 138 -14.42 18.94 9.67
CA ILE A 138 -14.54 17.51 9.97
C ILE A 138 -14.89 17.31 11.45
N ILE A 139 -14.20 18.00 12.35
CA ILE A 139 -14.42 17.91 13.79
C ILE A 139 -15.82 18.40 14.17
N GLU A 140 -16.23 19.57 13.67
CA GLU A 140 -17.53 20.19 13.96
C GLU A 140 -18.71 19.34 13.47
N ASN A 141 -18.50 18.55 12.43
CA ASN A 141 -19.50 17.64 11.86
C ASN A 141 -19.37 16.20 12.37
N GLU A 142 -18.74 16.00 13.53
CA GLU A 142 -18.62 14.70 14.21
C GLU A 142 -17.90 13.63 13.36
N GLY A 143 -16.94 14.04 12.53
CA GLY A 143 -16.08 13.13 11.78
C GLY A 143 -15.35 12.17 12.71
N ASN A 144 -15.51 10.87 12.46
CA ASN A 144 -14.96 9.81 13.29
C ASN A 144 -14.11 8.85 12.46
N LEU A 145 -12.79 8.89 12.68
CA LEU A 145 -11.80 8.18 11.88
C LEU A 145 -11.66 6.71 12.28
N ASN A 146 -11.55 5.85 11.26
CA ASN A 146 -11.12 4.46 11.43
C ASN A 146 -9.62 4.29 11.18
N SER A 147 -9.03 5.15 10.33
CA SER A 147 -7.63 5.12 9.95
C SER A 147 -7.05 6.52 10.00
N PHE A 148 -5.93 6.65 10.68
CA PHE A 148 -5.19 7.90 10.77
C PHE A 148 -3.74 7.69 10.34
N GLU A 149 -3.33 8.38 9.28
CA GLU A 149 -2.00 8.35 8.72
C GLU A 149 -1.36 9.74 8.90
N VAL A 150 -0.37 9.79 9.79
CA VAL A 150 0.38 11.01 10.09
C VAL A 150 1.73 10.92 9.41
N VAL A 151 1.90 11.82 8.45
CA VAL A 151 3.12 11.94 7.66
C VAL A 151 3.78 13.28 8.00
N LEU A 152 4.97 13.20 8.56
CA LEU A 152 5.86 14.30 8.89
C LEU A 152 7.15 14.13 8.06
N PRO A 153 7.17 14.55 6.78
CA PRO A 153 8.33 14.43 5.87
C PRO A 153 9.22 15.68 5.93
N THR A 154 10.54 15.55 5.77
CA THR A 154 11.65 16.56 5.88
C THR A 154 11.52 17.91 5.13
N ASP A 155 10.36 18.24 4.57
CA ASP A 155 10.16 19.40 3.70
C ASP A 155 9.06 20.35 4.24
N THR A 156 8.62 21.31 3.42
CA THR A 156 7.61 22.35 3.75
C THR A 156 6.27 21.84 4.27
N ASP A 157 5.94 20.56 4.05
CA ASP A 157 4.68 19.95 4.46
C ASP A 157 4.55 19.81 6.00
N HIS A 158 5.67 19.79 6.74
CA HIS A 158 5.67 19.73 8.21
C HIS A 158 4.92 20.87 8.88
N LYS A 159 5.05 22.08 8.32
CA LYS A 159 4.48 23.29 8.90
C LYS A 159 2.95 23.23 8.93
N TYR A 160 2.34 22.63 7.90
CA TYR A 160 0.89 22.46 7.83
C TYR A 160 0.34 21.61 8.95
N PHE A 161 0.97 20.46 9.22
CA PHE A 161 0.53 19.60 10.32
C PHE A 161 0.79 20.28 11.67
N ASN A 162 1.99 20.85 11.84
CA ASN A 162 2.39 21.38 13.14
C ASN A 162 1.56 22.62 13.55
N ASP A 163 1.31 23.52 12.60
CA ASP A 163 0.52 24.76 12.83
C ASP A 163 -0.97 24.46 13.11
N ASN A 164 -1.44 23.24 12.83
CA ASN A 164 -2.82 22.81 13.01
C ASN A 164 -2.97 21.62 13.96
N MET A 165 -1.87 21.19 14.60
CA MET A 165 -1.86 20.06 15.52
C MET A 165 -2.72 20.34 16.76
N ASP A 166 -2.79 21.61 17.19
CA ASP A 166 -3.60 22.08 18.31
C ASP A 166 -5.06 21.63 18.20
N LEU A 167 -5.66 21.72 17.01
CA LEU A 167 -7.04 21.29 16.76
C LEU A 167 -7.24 19.80 17.02
N ILE A 168 -6.29 18.96 16.59
CA ILE A 168 -6.36 17.51 16.80
C ILE A 168 -6.22 17.20 18.29
N LEU A 169 -5.24 17.83 18.96
CA LEU A 169 -4.98 17.61 20.39
C LEU A 169 -6.16 18.05 21.28
N GLN A 170 -6.92 19.07 20.89
CA GLN A 170 -8.08 19.57 21.64
C GLN A 170 -9.34 18.72 21.44
N ASN A 171 -9.38 17.86 20.42
CA ASN A 171 -10.59 17.12 20.02
C ASN A 171 -10.33 15.60 20.01
N PRO A 172 -10.23 14.95 21.18
CA PRO A 172 -9.89 13.53 21.28
C PRO A 172 -10.89 12.61 20.55
N ASN A 173 -12.16 13.02 20.45
CA ASN A 173 -13.19 12.26 19.73
C ASN A 173 -12.87 12.05 18.24
N PHE A 174 -12.05 12.93 17.65
CA PHE A 174 -11.63 12.83 16.26
C PHE A 174 -10.77 11.58 16.00
N THR A 175 -9.94 11.18 16.98
CA THR A 175 -8.99 10.07 16.83
C THR A 175 -9.23 8.91 17.80
N CYS A 176 -10.09 9.03 18.82
CA CYS A 176 -10.18 8.03 19.89
C CYS A 176 -10.59 6.62 19.44
N ASN A 177 -11.30 6.49 18.31
CA ASN A 177 -11.81 5.22 17.78
C ASN A 177 -10.98 4.65 16.62
N ILE A 178 -9.79 5.21 16.34
CA ILE A 178 -8.97 4.72 15.23
C ILE A 178 -8.59 3.25 15.47
N SER A 179 -8.74 2.43 14.43
CA SER A 179 -8.31 1.03 14.45
C SER A 179 -6.99 0.84 13.73
N ASN A 180 -6.62 1.76 12.84
CA ASN A 180 -5.38 1.74 12.07
C ASN A 180 -4.61 3.05 12.28
N LEU A 181 -3.37 2.94 12.73
CA LEU A 181 -2.45 4.07 12.88
C LEU A 181 -1.25 3.87 11.97
N ARG A 182 -0.89 4.89 11.20
CA ARG A 182 0.35 4.92 10.42
C ARG A 182 1.13 6.17 10.78
N LEU A 183 2.39 5.98 11.18
CA LEU A 183 3.28 7.08 11.52
C LEU A 183 4.48 7.04 10.57
N TYR A 184 4.60 8.08 9.76
CA TYR A 184 5.76 8.35 8.93
C TYR A 184 6.47 9.57 9.50
N ILE A 185 7.64 9.37 10.09
CA ILE A 185 8.34 10.43 10.81
C ILE A 185 9.80 10.47 10.37
N SER A 186 10.18 11.59 9.77
CA SER A 186 11.58 11.91 9.47
C SER A 186 12.14 12.92 10.46
N ASP A 187 13.43 12.80 10.75
CA ASP A 187 14.14 13.59 11.76
C ASP A 187 14.40 15.02 11.31
N GLU A 188 13.58 15.92 11.84
CA GLU A 188 13.93 17.32 11.98
C GLU A 188 13.92 17.72 13.45
N SER A 189 15.06 18.21 13.92
CA SER A 189 15.24 18.64 15.31
C SER A 189 14.26 19.73 15.77
N SER A 190 13.71 20.51 14.84
CA SER A 190 12.81 21.65 15.07
C SER A 190 11.44 21.27 15.65
N PHE A 191 10.92 20.08 15.35
CA PHE A 191 9.54 19.69 15.68
C PHE A 191 9.43 18.57 16.72
N ARG A 192 10.56 18.21 17.34
CA ARG A 192 10.65 17.08 18.27
C ARG A 192 9.69 17.18 19.46
N ASN A 193 9.51 18.37 20.03
CA ASN A 193 8.61 18.57 21.17
C ASN A 193 7.13 18.38 20.80
N ASP A 194 6.75 18.77 19.59
CA ASP A 194 5.38 18.67 19.12
C ASP A 194 5.02 17.22 18.78
N ILE A 195 5.96 16.47 18.19
CA ILE A 195 5.85 15.01 18.02
C ILE A 195 5.64 14.31 19.36
N ILE A 196 6.42 14.66 20.38
CA ILE A 196 6.24 14.09 21.73
C ILE A 196 4.85 14.42 22.26
N LYS A 197 4.40 15.68 22.21
CA LYS A 197 3.03 16.04 22.65
C LYS A 197 1.96 15.23 21.91
N PHE A 198 2.13 15.04 20.61
CA PHE A 198 1.23 14.26 19.79
C PHE A 198 1.19 12.79 20.20
N PHE A 199 2.35 12.15 20.42
CA PHE A 199 2.40 10.78 20.91
C PHE A 199 1.73 10.62 22.27
N LYS A 200 1.97 11.58 23.19
CA LYS A 200 1.29 11.62 24.49
C LYS A 200 -0.21 11.68 24.37
N PHE A 201 -0.70 12.50 23.46
CA PHE A 201 -2.11 12.55 23.15
C PHE A 201 -2.62 11.22 22.60
N LEU A 202 -1.92 10.60 21.65
CA LEU A 202 -2.32 9.32 21.07
C LEU A 202 -2.44 8.22 22.14
N TYR A 203 -1.38 7.94 22.90
CA TYR A 203 -1.42 6.85 23.87
C TYR A 203 -2.35 7.13 25.07
N SER A 204 -2.67 8.39 25.34
CA SER A 204 -3.61 8.77 26.42
C SER A 204 -5.08 8.71 25.99
N ASN A 205 -5.38 8.84 24.70
CA ASN A 205 -6.75 8.99 24.19
C ASN A 205 -7.17 7.88 23.21
N CYS A 206 -6.23 7.11 22.64
CA CYS A 206 -6.49 6.08 21.65
C CYS A 206 -6.07 4.71 22.22
N ASN A 207 -7.04 3.83 22.47
CA ASN A 207 -6.81 2.46 22.96
C ASN A 207 -7.46 1.36 22.08
N SER A 208 -8.10 1.79 20.98
CA SER A 208 -8.78 0.92 20.00
C SER A 208 -7.89 0.47 18.85
N ILE A 209 -6.60 0.84 18.84
CA ILE A 209 -5.73 0.58 17.69
C ILE A 209 -5.46 -0.92 17.58
N SER A 210 -5.79 -1.46 16.41
CA SER A 210 -5.62 -2.88 16.06
C SER A 210 -4.48 -3.12 15.07
N SER A 211 -4.04 -2.10 14.34
CA SER A 211 -2.92 -2.15 13.41
C SER A 211 -2.07 -0.89 13.50
N ILE A 212 -0.76 -1.06 13.69
CA ILE A 212 0.20 0.05 13.69
C ILE A 212 1.24 -0.15 12.59
N PHE A 213 1.54 0.92 11.85
CA PHE A 213 2.67 1.00 10.93
C PHE A 213 3.61 2.11 11.38
N PHE A 214 4.88 1.77 11.57
CA PHE A 214 5.93 2.68 11.96
C PHE A 214 6.95 2.82 10.83
N LYS A 215 7.22 4.04 10.39
CA LYS A 215 8.30 4.35 9.44
C LYS A 215 9.12 5.53 9.96
N PHE A 216 10.37 5.26 10.30
CA PHE A 216 11.23 6.23 10.98
C PHE A 216 12.56 6.45 10.26
N PHE A 217 12.83 7.71 9.94
CA PHE A 217 14.12 8.18 9.43
C PHE A 217 14.78 9.09 10.47
N ILE A 218 15.12 8.53 11.64
CA ILE A 218 15.69 9.31 12.75
C ILE A 218 17.11 8.88 13.10
N HIS A 219 18.01 9.84 13.29
CA HIS A 219 19.40 9.55 13.64
C HIS A 219 19.61 9.41 15.15
N ASP A 220 18.94 10.24 15.96
CA ASP A 220 18.93 10.14 17.43
C ASP A 220 17.50 10.00 17.99
N ARG A 221 17.19 8.81 18.49
CA ARG A 221 15.83 8.34 18.83
C ARG A 221 15.55 8.17 20.30
N SER A 222 16.60 8.25 21.13
CA SER A 222 16.53 8.02 22.58
C SER A 222 15.40 8.81 23.25
N LEU A 223 15.06 9.98 22.69
CA LEU A 223 14.07 10.89 23.23
C LEU A 223 12.61 10.57 22.86
N ILE A 224 12.33 9.81 21.80
CA ILE A 224 10.95 9.45 21.40
C ILE A 224 10.63 7.97 21.59
N GLU A 225 11.65 7.14 21.80
CA GLU A 225 11.53 5.69 21.94
C GLU A 225 10.58 5.29 23.07
N LYS A 226 10.63 6.03 24.19
CA LYS A 226 9.71 5.85 25.31
C LYS A 226 8.28 6.10 24.88
N ASP A 227 7.99 7.24 24.25
CA ASP A 227 6.64 7.59 23.83
C ASP A 227 6.08 6.62 22.77
N LEU A 228 6.93 6.10 21.87
CA LEU A 228 6.54 5.05 20.92
C LEU A 228 6.19 3.73 21.63
N SER A 229 6.94 3.38 22.67
CA SER A 229 6.65 2.21 23.48
C SER A 229 5.31 2.36 24.20
N GLU A 230 5.01 3.53 24.74
CA GLU A 230 3.72 3.84 25.37
C GLU A 230 2.55 3.74 24.39
N ILE A 231 2.74 4.14 23.12
CA ILE A 231 1.72 3.94 22.06
C ILE A 231 1.39 2.46 21.91
N ILE A 232 2.38 1.56 21.96
CA ILE A 232 2.15 0.10 21.86
C ILE A 232 1.50 -0.43 23.14
N ILE A 233 2.06 -0.08 24.31
CA ILE A 233 1.63 -0.59 25.61
C ILE A 233 0.17 -0.22 25.92
N SER A 234 -0.26 0.98 25.51
CA SER A 234 -1.63 1.46 25.71
C SER A 234 -2.70 0.71 24.92
N GLN A 235 -2.34 -0.17 23.96
CA GLN A 235 -3.31 -0.88 23.12
C GLN A 235 -3.68 -2.25 23.69
N HIS A 236 -4.98 -2.52 23.78
CA HIS A 236 -5.50 -3.81 24.26
C HIS A 236 -5.88 -4.79 23.14
N ASN A 237 -6.05 -4.29 21.92
CA ASN A 237 -6.55 -5.07 20.78
C ASN A 237 -5.60 -5.02 19.57
N LEU A 238 -4.32 -4.69 19.80
CA LEU A 238 -3.33 -4.64 18.73
C LEU A 238 -3.12 -6.04 18.16
N LYS A 239 -3.47 -6.23 16.89
CA LYS A 239 -3.35 -7.50 16.15
C LYS A 239 -2.16 -7.51 15.23
N LYS A 240 -1.80 -6.36 14.68
CA LYS A 240 -0.77 -6.23 13.66
C LYS A 240 0.16 -5.06 13.93
N ILE A 241 1.45 -5.30 13.78
CA ILE A 241 2.46 -4.24 13.81
C ILE A 241 3.40 -4.37 12.60
N THR A 242 3.76 -3.24 12.02
CA THR A 242 4.72 -3.16 10.93
C THR A 242 5.81 -2.15 11.28
N TYR A 243 7.05 -2.57 11.07
CA TYR A 243 8.23 -1.72 11.18
C TYR A 243 8.84 -1.54 9.79
N ASP A 244 8.94 -0.30 9.32
CA ASP A 244 9.65 0.10 8.10
C ASP A 244 10.94 0.88 8.45
N PHE A 245 12.06 0.47 7.85
CA PHE A 245 13.42 0.97 8.12
C PHE A 245 13.91 0.63 9.52
N THR A 246 14.71 1.51 10.10
CA THR A 246 15.33 1.28 11.40
C THR A 246 14.25 1.33 12.48
N PHE A 247 14.20 0.30 13.32
CA PHE A 247 13.42 0.27 14.56
C PHE A 247 14.31 -0.41 15.60
N TYR A 248 14.45 0.17 16.78
CA TYR A 248 15.53 -0.21 17.72
C TYR A 248 15.04 -0.87 19.01
N ASN A 249 13.72 -0.84 19.30
CA ASN A 249 13.24 -1.34 20.59
C ASN A 249 12.01 -2.23 20.44
N LEU A 250 12.29 -3.50 20.19
CA LEU A 250 11.29 -4.55 20.18
C LEU A 250 10.81 -4.93 21.59
N LEU A 251 11.56 -4.57 22.65
CA LEU A 251 11.22 -4.85 24.05
C LEU A 251 9.89 -4.20 24.46
N SER A 252 9.47 -3.12 23.81
CA SER A 252 8.14 -2.54 23.99
C SER A 252 6.99 -3.55 23.83
N LEU A 253 7.17 -4.61 23.02
CA LEU A 253 6.18 -5.68 22.85
C LEU A 253 6.18 -6.68 24.02
N LYS A 254 7.31 -6.83 24.72
CA LYS A 254 7.48 -7.79 25.81
C LYS A 254 6.52 -7.50 26.98
N ASP A 255 6.44 -6.23 27.38
CA ASP A 255 5.65 -5.76 28.52
C ASP A 255 4.32 -5.10 28.09
N SER A 256 3.88 -5.37 26.86
CA SER A 256 2.68 -4.76 26.29
C SER A 256 1.38 -5.50 26.66
N ASN A 257 0.27 -4.78 26.63
CA ASN A 257 -1.07 -5.36 26.79
C ASN A 257 -1.52 -6.20 25.59
N CYS A 258 -0.75 -6.23 24.49
CA CYS A 258 -1.13 -6.93 23.27
C CYS A 258 -0.53 -8.33 23.10
N SER A 259 0.15 -8.88 24.10
CA SER A 259 0.74 -10.24 24.05
C SER A 259 -0.26 -11.34 23.68
N ASN A 260 -1.54 -11.16 24.01
CA ASN A 260 -2.64 -12.09 23.70
C ASN A 260 -3.47 -11.72 22.45
N THR A 261 -3.12 -10.64 21.76
CA THR A 261 -3.86 -10.17 20.58
C THR A 261 -2.99 -10.03 19.34
N LEU A 262 -1.69 -9.72 19.51
CA LEU A 262 -0.75 -9.49 18.43
C LEU A 262 -0.44 -10.81 17.71
N ASN A 263 -0.99 -10.94 16.50
CA ASN A 263 -0.86 -12.16 15.69
C ASN A 263 0.03 -11.97 14.46
N THR A 264 0.29 -10.75 14.01
CA THR A 264 1.09 -10.48 12.81
C THR A 264 2.16 -9.42 13.06
N ILE A 265 3.41 -9.75 12.74
CA ILE A 265 4.52 -8.79 12.71
C ILE A 265 5.09 -8.73 11.28
N ILE A 266 5.22 -7.53 10.74
CA ILE A 266 5.86 -7.29 9.45
C ILE A 266 7.12 -6.45 9.68
N PHE A 267 8.28 -7.00 9.30
CA PHE A 267 9.52 -6.25 9.20
C PHE A 267 9.75 -5.91 7.73
N TYR A 268 9.87 -4.62 7.42
CA TYR A 268 10.08 -4.08 6.08
C TYR A 268 11.31 -3.17 6.07
N ASN A 269 12.33 -3.45 5.26
CA ASN A 269 13.59 -2.69 5.23
C ASN A 269 14.30 -2.54 6.60
N VAL A 270 14.04 -3.45 7.55
CA VAL A 270 14.61 -3.38 8.91
C VAL A 270 16.02 -3.95 8.91
N ASP A 271 16.95 -3.26 9.56
CA ASP A 271 18.29 -3.80 9.81
C ASP A 271 18.33 -4.52 11.16
N PHE A 272 18.37 -5.86 11.12
CA PHE A 272 18.31 -6.68 12.32
C PHE A 272 19.52 -6.53 13.25
N LYS A 273 20.64 -5.95 12.80
CA LYS A 273 21.83 -5.77 13.65
C LYS A 273 21.54 -4.98 14.94
N TYR A 274 20.48 -4.18 14.92
CA TYR A 274 20.08 -3.33 16.02
C TYR A 274 19.10 -3.96 17.01
N ILE A 275 18.36 -5.01 16.60
CA ILE A 275 17.30 -5.64 17.43
C ILE A 275 17.54 -7.13 17.65
N VAL A 276 18.60 -7.69 17.08
CA VAL A 276 18.87 -9.14 17.09
C VAL A 276 18.86 -9.72 18.50
N ASN A 277 19.32 -8.97 19.50
CA ASN A 277 19.43 -9.45 20.88
C ASN A 277 18.07 -9.59 21.59
N ASP A 278 17.02 -8.93 21.10
CA ASP A 278 15.70 -8.88 21.75
C ASP A 278 14.71 -9.90 21.16
N LEU A 279 15.00 -10.44 19.97
CA LEU A 279 14.04 -11.24 19.18
C LEU A 279 13.49 -12.45 19.94
N GLN A 280 14.38 -13.28 20.51
CA GLN A 280 13.97 -14.50 21.22
C GLN A 280 13.07 -14.14 22.41
N GLU A 281 13.53 -13.23 23.25
CA GLU A 281 12.85 -12.86 24.47
C GLU A 281 11.46 -12.27 24.19
N VAL A 282 11.36 -11.40 23.19
CA VAL A 282 10.08 -10.77 22.81
C VAL A 282 9.12 -11.80 22.23
N PHE A 283 9.56 -12.62 21.26
CA PHE A 283 8.66 -13.57 20.61
C PHE A 283 8.16 -14.64 21.59
N ASP A 284 8.97 -15.01 22.59
CA ASP A 284 8.55 -15.91 23.67
C ASP A 284 7.46 -15.31 24.57
N GLN A 285 7.22 -13.99 24.57
CA GLN A 285 6.10 -13.38 25.29
C GLN A 285 4.80 -13.31 24.48
N LEU A 286 4.85 -13.36 23.16
CA LEU A 286 3.67 -13.21 22.31
C LEU A 286 2.89 -14.54 22.22
N ASN A 287 1.74 -14.63 22.87
CA ASN A 287 0.98 -15.88 23.06
C ASN A 287 0.22 -16.33 21.81
N VAL A 288 -0.17 -15.39 20.95
CA VAL A 288 -1.02 -15.66 19.77
C VAL A 288 -0.34 -15.30 18.45
N LEU A 289 0.98 -15.11 18.46
CA LEU A 289 1.76 -14.76 17.28
C LEU A 289 1.59 -15.84 16.20
N GLU A 290 0.89 -15.52 15.12
CA GLU A 290 0.63 -16.46 14.04
C GLU A 290 1.67 -16.32 12.92
N SER A 291 1.94 -15.08 12.50
CA SER A 291 2.73 -14.81 11.30
C SER A 291 3.79 -13.73 11.48
N ILE A 292 4.97 -14.02 10.96
CA ILE A 292 6.04 -13.06 10.72
C ILE A 292 6.26 -12.94 9.22
N HIS A 293 6.49 -11.72 8.77
CA HIS A 293 6.85 -11.40 7.40
C HIS A 293 8.14 -10.58 7.40
N ILE A 294 9.14 -11.00 6.61
CA ILE A 294 10.43 -10.34 6.46
C ILE A 294 10.54 -9.88 5.01
N ILE A 295 10.64 -8.57 4.81
CA ILE A 295 10.60 -7.95 3.49
C ILE A 295 11.76 -6.98 3.33
N TYR A 296 12.74 -7.34 2.49
CA TYR A 296 13.93 -6.55 2.18
C TYR A 296 14.72 -6.07 3.41
N CYS A 297 14.70 -6.88 4.48
CA CYS A 297 15.48 -6.61 5.69
C CYS A 297 16.98 -6.91 5.50
N LEU A 298 17.81 -6.25 6.30
CA LEU A 298 19.27 -6.41 6.33
C LEU A 298 19.72 -7.19 7.57
N SER A 299 20.97 -7.67 7.55
CA SER A 299 21.63 -8.36 8.66
C SER A 299 20.96 -9.68 9.07
N LEU A 300 20.42 -10.44 8.10
CA LEU A 300 19.91 -11.82 8.29
C LEU A 300 21.07 -12.82 8.44
N ASN A 301 21.93 -12.58 9.43
CA ASN A 301 23.17 -13.32 9.67
C ASN A 301 22.96 -14.53 10.61
N SER A 302 24.06 -15.16 11.03
CA SER A 302 24.00 -16.32 11.92
C SER A 302 23.45 -16.00 13.31
N ASP A 303 23.65 -14.79 13.83
CA ASP A 303 23.13 -14.39 15.13
C ASP A 303 21.62 -14.18 15.10
N PHE A 304 21.10 -13.59 14.01
CA PHE A 304 19.65 -13.55 13.75
C PHE A 304 19.04 -14.96 13.79
N VAL A 305 19.60 -15.89 13.00
CA VAL A 305 19.07 -17.26 12.90
C VAL A 305 19.16 -18.00 14.24
N LYS A 306 20.24 -17.83 15.00
CA LYS A 306 20.37 -18.41 16.36
C LYS A 306 19.26 -17.92 17.29
N GLN A 307 18.90 -16.65 17.23
CA GLN A 307 17.83 -16.07 18.06
C GLN A 307 16.47 -16.65 17.66
N ILE A 308 16.19 -16.71 16.37
CA ILE A 308 14.94 -17.26 15.84
C ILE A 308 14.76 -18.75 16.17
N ILE A 309 15.81 -19.58 16.06
CA ILE A 309 15.74 -21.01 16.38
C ILE A 309 15.47 -21.26 17.87
N LYS A 310 15.87 -20.34 18.75
CA LYS A 310 15.66 -20.46 20.19
C LYS A 310 14.28 -20.04 20.67
N VAL A 311 13.45 -19.47 19.79
CA VAL A 311 12.07 -19.09 20.14
C VAL A 311 11.30 -20.37 20.46
N ASN A 312 10.75 -20.42 21.67
CA ASN A 312 10.03 -21.57 22.20
C ASN A 312 8.61 -21.66 21.66
N LYS A 313 8.01 -20.52 21.31
CA LYS A 313 6.63 -20.45 20.80
C LYS A 313 6.58 -20.68 19.29
N PRO A 314 5.65 -21.52 18.80
CA PRO A 314 5.50 -21.74 17.37
C PRO A 314 4.91 -20.50 16.70
N PHE A 315 5.52 -20.08 15.60
CA PHE A 315 4.98 -19.06 14.69
C PHE A 315 5.29 -19.46 13.24
N LYS A 316 4.67 -18.79 12.27
CA LYS A 316 4.88 -19.03 10.84
C LYS A 316 5.66 -17.88 10.21
N LEU A 317 6.79 -18.16 9.59
CA LEU A 317 7.39 -17.23 8.63
C LEU A 317 6.69 -17.40 7.28
N ARG A 318 5.75 -16.51 6.95
CA ARG A 318 4.93 -16.61 5.72
C ARG A 318 5.55 -15.91 4.53
N SER A 319 6.42 -14.92 4.75
CA SER A 319 7.02 -14.14 3.67
C SER A 319 8.48 -13.86 3.92
N LEU A 320 9.30 -14.10 2.90
CA LEU A 320 10.73 -13.85 2.89
C LEU A 320 11.13 -13.22 1.57
N PHE A 321 11.24 -11.89 1.55
CA PHE A 321 11.85 -11.16 0.44
C PHE A 321 13.23 -10.68 0.88
N LEU A 322 14.27 -11.10 0.16
CA LEU A 322 15.67 -10.88 0.54
C LEU A 322 16.26 -9.70 -0.23
N GLU A 323 16.86 -8.75 0.47
CA GLU A 323 17.64 -7.66 -0.15
C GLU A 323 19.10 -8.08 -0.37
N GLU A 324 19.67 -8.83 0.57
CA GLU A 324 21.05 -9.32 0.55
C GLU A 324 21.13 -10.79 0.97
N ILE A 325 22.24 -11.46 0.62
CA ILE A 325 22.54 -12.84 1.03
C ILE A 325 23.92 -12.82 1.71
N LEU A 326 23.95 -12.74 3.03
CA LEU A 326 25.21 -12.67 3.78
C LEU A 326 25.84 -14.07 3.99
N HIS A 327 25.04 -15.02 4.49
CA HIS A 327 25.47 -16.38 4.83
C HIS A 327 24.41 -17.40 4.42
N ILE A 328 24.75 -18.27 3.46
CA ILE A 328 23.79 -19.28 2.96
C ILE A 328 23.44 -20.29 4.03
N GLU A 329 24.41 -20.71 4.84
CA GLU A 329 24.22 -21.74 5.86
C GLU A 329 23.14 -21.30 6.87
N SER A 330 23.17 -20.04 7.28
CA SER A 330 22.17 -19.45 8.16
C SER A 330 20.78 -19.43 7.51
N LEU A 331 20.70 -18.96 6.25
CA LEU A 331 19.42 -18.90 5.53
C LEU A 331 18.87 -20.30 5.20
N GLN A 332 19.74 -21.28 4.98
CA GLN A 332 19.34 -22.67 4.78
C GLN A 332 18.58 -23.19 5.99
N LEU A 333 19.11 -22.98 7.22
CA LEU A 333 18.44 -23.39 8.45
C LEU A 333 17.07 -22.71 8.59
N LEU A 334 16.99 -21.41 8.27
CA LEU A 334 15.74 -20.67 8.31
C LEU A 334 14.70 -21.23 7.32
N ILE A 335 15.12 -21.51 6.07
CA ILE A 335 14.27 -22.09 5.03
C ILE A 335 13.83 -23.49 5.43
N GLU A 336 14.73 -24.36 5.91
CA GLU A 336 14.39 -25.71 6.34
C GLU A 336 13.32 -25.69 7.43
N MET A 337 13.49 -24.81 8.43
CA MET A 337 12.56 -24.66 9.55
C MET A 337 11.18 -24.14 9.15
N PHE A 338 11.11 -23.20 8.20
CA PHE A 338 9.85 -22.54 7.82
C PHE A 338 9.30 -22.94 6.44
N SER A 339 9.93 -23.88 5.76
CA SER A 339 9.62 -24.31 4.39
C SER A 339 8.13 -24.59 4.14
N ASN A 340 7.46 -25.25 5.09
CA ASN A 340 6.04 -25.60 5.00
C ASN A 340 5.08 -24.41 5.18
N TYR A 341 5.57 -23.29 5.69
CA TYR A 341 4.79 -22.09 6.00
C TYR A 341 5.06 -20.92 5.05
N LEU A 342 6.19 -20.95 4.32
CA LEU A 342 6.52 -19.91 3.35
C LEU A 342 5.50 -19.92 2.21
N GLU A 343 4.88 -18.76 1.99
CA GLU A 343 3.90 -18.52 0.93
C GLU A 343 4.41 -17.49 -0.06
N ASN A 344 5.30 -16.58 0.35
CA ASN A 344 5.78 -15.49 -0.48
C ASN A 344 7.30 -15.41 -0.43
N ILE A 345 7.95 -15.45 -1.58
CA ILE A 345 9.40 -15.43 -1.71
C ILE A 345 9.81 -14.43 -2.77
N GLY A 346 10.88 -13.71 -2.50
CA GLY A 346 11.54 -13.03 -3.59
C GLY A 346 12.89 -12.44 -3.26
N PHE A 347 13.46 -11.81 -4.28
CA PHE A 347 14.75 -11.16 -4.23
C PHE A 347 14.59 -9.69 -4.61
N GLY A 348 15.19 -8.81 -3.82
CA GLY A 348 15.24 -7.38 -4.06
C GLY A 348 16.06 -7.04 -5.30
N LEU A 349 15.92 -5.81 -5.78
CA LEU A 349 16.66 -5.29 -6.91
C LEU A 349 17.98 -4.69 -6.44
N ILE A 350 18.87 -5.54 -5.91
CA ILE A 350 20.28 -5.30 -5.61
C ILE A 350 20.63 -3.96 -4.93
N SER A 351 21.10 -4.07 -3.70
CA SER A 351 22.09 -3.20 -3.08
C SER A 351 23.51 -3.82 -3.14
N HIS A 352 24.54 -3.04 -2.79
CA HIS A 352 25.95 -3.45 -2.79
C HIS A 352 26.17 -4.83 -2.13
N GLY A 353 26.80 -5.79 -2.82
CA GLY A 353 27.10 -7.13 -2.26
C GLY A 353 26.46 -8.32 -2.98
N TYR A 354 25.87 -8.11 -4.16
CA TYR A 354 25.22 -9.17 -4.92
C TYR A 354 26.16 -10.32 -5.32
N ASN A 355 25.82 -11.52 -4.87
CA ASN A 355 26.51 -12.75 -5.22
C ASN A 355 25.56 -13.72 -5.95
N GLU A 356 25.60 -13.68 -7.29
CA GLU A 356 24.87 -14.57 -8.21
C GLU A 356 24.95 -16.05 -7.80
N GLN A 357 26.13 -16.51 -7.42
CA GLN A 357 26.34 -17.90 -7.05
C GLN A 357 25.58 -18.25 -5.77
N GLN A 358 25.59 -17.35 -4.78
CA GLN A 358 24.88 -17.60 -3.53
C GLN A 358 23.37 -17.58 -3.72
N LYS A 359 22.87 -16.67 -4.56
CA LYS A 359 21.46 -16.65 -4.97
C LYS A 359 21.06 -17.96 -5.62
N ARG A 360 21.83 -18.46 -6.59
CA ARG A 360 21.58 -19.75 -7.25
C ARG A 360 21.55 -20.92 -6.27
N GLN A 361 22.47 -20.95 -5.30
CA GLN A 361 22.50 -21.97 -4.26
C GLN A 361 21.27 -21.89 -3.35
N LEU A 362 20.92 -20.69 -2.89
CA LEU A 362 19.75 -20.47 -2.06
C LEU A 362 18.46 -20.83 -2.79
N PHE A 363 18.36 -20.49 -4.07
CA PHE A 363 17.21 -20.80 -4.89
C PHE A 363 17.00 -22.31 -5.07
N LYS A 364 18.08 -23.09 -5.20
CA LYS A 364 18.00 -24.57 -5.17
C LYS A 364 17.47 -25.10 -3.83
N LEU A 365 17.87 -24.51 -2.71
CA LEU A 365 17.33 -24.87 -1.40
C LEU A 365 15.84 -24.55 -1.30
N ILE A 366 15.44 -23.36 -1.76
CA ILE A 366 14.02 -22.97 -1.78
C ILE A 366 13.21 -23.94 -2.65
N MET A 367 13.66 -24.27 -3.87
CA MET A 367 12.99 -25.25 -4.74
C MET A 367 12.87 -26.64 -4.10
N LYS A 368 13.87 -27.03 -3.29
CA LYS A 368 13.89 -28.32 -2.62
C LYS A 368 12.87 -28.40 -1.48
N TYR A 369 12.70 -27.33 -0.72
CA TYR A 369 11.93 -27.36 0.53
C TYR A 369 10.56 -26.67 0.44
N CYS A 370 10.42 -25.61 -0.34
CA CYS A 370 9.21 -24.79 -0.40
C CYS A 370 8.32 -25.19 -1.59
N THR A 371 7.06 -25.53 -1.31
CA THR A 371 6.12 -26.06 -2.33
C THR A 371 4.78 -25.32 -2.41
N LYS A 372 4.55 -24.32 -1.56
CA LYS A 372 3.27 -23.59 -1.44
C LYS A 372 3.42 -22.10 -1.74
N ILE A 373 4.30 -21.76 -2.67
CA ILE A 373 4.58 -20.36 -3.00
C ILE A 373 3.45 -19.78 -3.84
N ARG A 374 2.84 -18.70 -3.35
CA ARG A 374 1.78 -17.93 -3.99
C ARG A 374 2.33 -16.68 -4.70
N TYR A 375 3.26 -15.97 -4.07
CA TYR A 375 3.93 -14.81 -4.68
C TYR A 375 5.42 -15.08 -4.84
N PHE A 376 5.87 -15.04 -6.09
CA PHE A 376 7.26 -15.07 -6.47
C PHE A 376 7.74 -13.75 -7.08
N ASN A 377 8.79 -13.15 -6.51
CA ASN A 377 9.54 -12.06 -7.12
C ASN A 377 10.97 -12.54 -7.43
N SER A 378 11.35 -12.64 -8.70
CA SER A 378 12.63 -13.22 -9.08
C SER A 378 13.84 -12.34 -8.74
N GLY A 379 13.66 -11.02 -8.60
CA GLY A 379 14.76 -10.08 -8.84
C GLY A 379 15.38 -10.34 -10.21
N ILE A 380 16.72 -10.30 -10.32
CA ILE A 380 17.41 -10.71 -11.56
C ILE A 380 17.15 -12.18 -11.88
N PRO A 381 16.50 -12.52 -12.99
CA PRO A 381 16.18 -13.90 -13.32
C PRO A 381 17.42 -14.72 -13.71
N ASP A 382 17.37 -16.01 -13.40
CA ASP A 382 18.28 -17.05 -13.92
C ASP A 382 17.46 -18.21 -14.49
N ASP A 383 18.11 -19.24 -15.05
CA ASP A 383 17.39 -20.38 -15.64
C ASP A 383 16.59 -21.21 -14.63
N ASN A 384 16.85 -21.08 -13.33
CA ASN A 384 16.12 -21.84 -12.33
C ASN A 384 14.68 -21.34 -12.18
N ILE A 385 14.37 -20.10 -12.57
CA ILE A 385 13.02 -19.52 -12.40
C ILE A 385 11.95 -20.40 -13.06
N TYR A 386 12.27 -21.05 -14.18
CA TYR A 386 11.29 -21.83 -14.93
C TYR A 386 10.89 -23.08 -14.14
N GLN A 387 11.88 -23.82 -13.64
CA GLN A 387 11.67 -24.99 -12.80
C GLN A 387 10.91 -24.63 -11.52
N PHE A 388 11.22 -23.47 -10.93
CA PHE A 388 10.55 -23.01 -9.73
C PHE A 388 9.06 -22.72 -9.97
N ILE A 389 8.73 -22.05 -11.08
CA ILE A 389 7.34 -21.76 -11.43
C ILE A 389 6.60 -23.06 -11.75
N GLU A 390 7.22 -23.96 -12.51
CA GLU A 390 6.65 -25.27 -12.84
C GLU A 390 6.36 -26.10 -11.57
N ASN A 391 7.31 -26.16 -10.63
CA ASN A 391 7.16 -26.89 -9.37
C ASN A 391 6.05 -26.32 -8.48
N ASN A 392 5.73 -25.03 -8.59
CA ASN A 392 4.73 -24.34 -7.77
C ASN A 392 3.49 -23.92 -8.56
N GLN A 393 3.26 -24.49 -9.76
CA GLN A 393 2.20 -24.07 -10.69
C GLN A 393 0.77 -24.12 -10.10
N HIS A 394 0.54 -24.94 -9.07
CA HIS A 394 -0.77 -25.05 -8.42
C HIS A 394 -1.04 -23.96 -7.37
N PHE A 395 0.00 -23.27 -6.89
CA PHE A 395 -0.10 -22.26 -5.81
C PHE A 395 0.26 -20.85 -6.28
N ILE A 396 1.20 -20.72 -7.21
CA ILE A 396 1.63 -19.41 -7.72
C ILE A 396 0.46 -18.71 -8.38
N ASN A 397 0.24 -17.47 -7.95
CA ASN A 397 -0.79 -16.60 -8.49
C ASN A 397 -0.27 -15.18 -8.77
N TYR A 398 0.90 -14.83 -8.23
CA TYR A 398 1.58 -13.55 -8.40
C TYR A 398 3.03 -13.80 -8.82
N ILE A 399 3.43 -13.23 -9.95
CA ILE A 399 4.80 -13.31 -10.46
C ILE A 399 5.27 -11.90 -10.80
N THR A 400 6.43 -11.53 -10.27
CA THR A 400 7.15 -10.30 -10.62
C THR A 400 8.53 -10.67 -11.14
N ILE A 401 8.83 -10.22 -12.37
CA ILE A 401 10.17 -10.29 -12.96
C ILE A 401 10.56 -8.88 -13.38
N GLU A 402 11.63 -8.38 -12.77
CA GLU A 402 12.13 -7.02 -13.01
C GLU A 402 13.66 -7.03 -13.09
N ILE A 403 14.20 -6.40 -14.14
CA ILE A 403 15.64 -6.32 -14.39
C ILE A 403 16.01 -4.84 -14.55
N LYS A 404 17.02 -4.38 -13.80
CA LYS A 404 17.56 -3.02 -13.90
C LYS A 404 18.41 -2.88 -15.18
N LYS A 405 18.53 -1.63 -15.63
CA LYS A 405 19.17 -1.17 -16.87
C LYS A 405 20.59 -1.68 -17.12
N ASP A 406 21.37 -2.02 -16.10
CA ASP A 406 22.78 -2.38 -16.26
C ASP A 406 23.04 -3.84 -16.71
N TYR A 407 21.99 -4.65 -16.94
CA TYR A 407 22.08 -6.09 -17.24
C TYR A 407 21.51 -6.49 -18.61
N ASP A 408 21.79 -5.68 -19.65
CA ASP A 408 21.23 -5.79 -21.00
C ASP A 408 21.24 -7.20 -21.63
N THR A 409 22.23 -8.05 -21.31
CA THR A 409 22.42 -9.37 -21.95
C THR A 409 21.51 -10.49 -21.43
N LEU A 410 21.00 -10.40 -20.18
CA LEU A 410 20.16 -11.45 -19.55
C LEU A 410 18.70 -11.42 -20.02
N SER A 411 18.29 -10.35 -20.69
CA SER A 411 16.90 -9.93 -20.80
C SER A 411 16.08 -10.63 -21.90
N SER A 412 16.73 -11.06 -23.00
CA SER A 412 16.05 -11.66 -24.16
C SER A 412 15.60 -13.12 -23.97
N ASN A 413 16.34 -13.93 -23.20
CA ASN A 413 16.03 -15.37 -23.06
C ASN A 413 14.87 -15.64 -22.09
N VAL A 414 14.58 -14.73 -21.17
CA VAL A 414 13.55 -14.92 -20.13
C VAL A 414 12.18 -15.20 -20.74
N LEU A 415 11.77 -14.41 -21.72
CA LEU A 415 10.46 -14.52 -22.35
C LEU A 415 10.29 -15.80 -23.18
N GLN A 416 11.37 -16.31 -23.77
CA GLN A 416 11.30 -17.49 -24.66
C GLN A 416 10.77 -18.73 -23.93
N ASN A 417 11.19 -18.94 -22.68
CA ASN A 417 10.83 -20.12 -21.88
C ASN A 417 9.72 -19.85 -20.87
N LEU A 418 9.58 -18.61 -20.38
CA LEU A 418 8.62 -18.27 -19.33
C LEU A 418 7.18 -18.68 -19.70
N GLY A 419 6.77 -18.43 -20.94
CA GLY A 419 5.40 -18.73 -21.38
C GLY A 419 5.01 -20.21 -21.29
N GLN A 420 5.99 -21.13 -21.31
CA GLN A 420 5.75 -22.57 -21.26
C GLN A 420 5.46 -23.10 -19.85
N VAL A 421 5.93 -22.39 -18.83
CA VAL A 421 5.85 -22.83 -17.43
C VAL A 421 4.79 -22.07 -16.62
N LEU A 422 4.17 -21.04 -17.20
CA LEU A 422 3.14 -20.27 -16.49
C LEU A 422 1.93 -21.18 -16.13
N PRO A 423 1.34 -20.99 -14.95
CA PRO A 423 0.10 -21.68 -14.60
C PRO A 423 -1.05 -21.23 -15.51
N SER A 424 -2.13 -22.01 -15.55
CA SER A 424 -3.30 -21.71 -16.39
C SER A 424 -4.04 -20.42 -15.99
N LYS A 425 -3.88 -19.97 -14.74
CA LYS A 425 -4.48 -18.73 -14.23
C LYS A 425 -3.50 -18.00 -13.33
N LEU A 426 -3.38 -16.68 -13.52
CA LEU A 426 -2.66 -15.76 -12.66
C LEU A 426 -3.54 -14.56 -12.30
N GLU A 427 -3.43 -14.12 -11.07
CA GLU A 427 -4.04 -12.88 -10.59
C GLU A 427 -3.16 -11.69 -10.99
N TYR A 428 -1.84 -11.87 -11.02
CA TYR A 428 -0.87 -10.82 -11.33
C TYR A 428 0.39 -11.34 -12.02
N LEU A 429 0.74 -10.75 -13.16
CA LEU A 429 2.03 -10.92 -13.82
C LEU A 429 2.62 -9.56 -14.16
N ARG A 430 3.83 -9.30 -13.66
CA ARG A 430 4.62 -8.13 -14.01
C ARG A 430 5.94 -8.53 -14.67
N LEU A 431 6.15 -7.99 -15.86
CA LEU A 431 7.38 -8.14 -16.64
C LEU A 431 7.92 -6.75 -16.93
N LYS A 432 9.02 -6.34 -16.26
CA LYS A 432 9.64 -5.02 -16.47
C LYS A 432 11.14 -5.17 -16.72
N PHE A 433 11.53 -5.22 -17.99
CA PHE A 433 12.92 -5.34 -18.45
C PHE A 433 13.00 -5.11 -19.97
N LEU A 434 14.21 -5.01 -20.52
CA LEU A 434 14.44 -4.86 -21.95
C LEU A 434 14.12 -6.18 -22.69
N PHE A 435 13.37 -6.16 -23.78
CA PHE A 435 13.21 -7.36 -24.63
C PHE A 435 12.92 -7.00 -26.08
N LYS A 436 13.24 -7.91 -26.99
CA LYS A 436 12.87 -7.79 -28.41
C LYS A 436 11.42 -8.17 -28.60
N THR A 437 10.77 -7.53 -29.56
CA THR A 437 9.39 -7.86 -29.92
C THR A 437 9.21 -9.32 -30.36
N SER A 438 10.22 -9.93 -30.98
CA SER A 438 10.21 -11.36 -31.32
C SER A 438 10.12 -12.27 -30.10
N ASP A 439 10.80 -11.93 -29.01
CA ASP A 439 10.78 -12.71 -27.77
C ASP A 439 9.43 -12.57 -27.07
N LEU A 440 8.82 -11.38 -27.13
CA LEU A 440 7.45 -11.15 -26.67
C LEU A 440 6.44 -11.99 -27.47
N GLU A 441 6.57 -12.05 -28.80
CA GLU A 441 5.70 -12.89 -29.62
C GLU A 441 5.79 -14.37 -29.21
N ILE A 442 7.00 -14.88 -28.99
CA ILE A 442 7.23 -16.26 -28.52
C ILE A 442 6.56 -16.47 -27.17
N PHE A 443 6.76 -15.57 -26.21
CA PHE A 443 6.12 -15.62 -24.90
C PHE A 443 4.58 -15.67 -25.00
N LEU A 444 4.00 -14.80 -25.82
CA LEU A 444 2.55 -14.70 -25.98
C LEU A 444 1.95 -15.95 -26.62
N LYS A 445 2.64 -16.54 -27.60
CA LYS A 445 2.26 -17.84 -28.20
C LYS A 445 2.36 -18.98 -27.20
N ASN A 446 3.49 -19.08 -26.49
CA ASN A 446 3.74 -20.18 -25.54
C ASN A 446 2.79 -20.11 -24.34
N SER A 447 2.45 -18.90 -23.89
CA SER A 447 1.53 -18.71 -22.78
C SER A 447 0.06 -18.82 -23.16
N GLN A 448 -0.32 -19.14 -24.41
CA GLN A 448 -1.70 -19.02 -24.95
C GLN A 448 -2.85 -19.57 -24.08
N ASN A 449 -2.57 -20.55 -23.21
CA ASN A 449 -3.55 -21.18 -22.33
C ASN A 449 -3.64 -20.56 -20.93
N THR A 450 -2.85 -19.50 -20.66
CA THR A 450 -2.84 -18.79 -19.37
C THR A 450 -3.79 -17.59 -19.40
N PHE A 451 -4.70 -17.50 -18.43
CA PHE A 451 -5.47 -16.29 -18.16
C PHE A 451 -4.77 -15.43 -17.10
N ILE A 452 -4.65 -14.12 -17.32
CA ILE A 452 -3.92 -13.20 -16.42
C ILE A 452 -4.83 -12.05 -16.05
N LYS A 453 -5.31 -11.98 -14.81
CA LYS A 453 -6.23 -10.92 -14.42
C LYS A 453 -5.58 -9.53 -14.47
N LYS A 454 -4.36 -9.35 -13.97
CA LYS A 454 -3.59 -8.10 -14.06
C LYS A 454 -2.26 -8.35 -14.76
N LEU A 455 -2.11 -7.81 -15.97
CA LEU A 455 -0.87 -7.91 -16.76
C LEU A 455 -0.19 -6.54 -16.83
N ILE A 456 1.06 -6.49 -16.39
CA ILE A 456 1.90 -5.30 -16.47
C ILE A 456 3.14 -5.63 -17.30
N ILE A 457 3.35 -4.86 -18.37
CA ILE A 457 4.52 -4.98 -19.24
C ILE A 457 5.24 -3.64 -19.28
N GLY A 458 6.51 -3.61 -18.91
CA GLY A 458 7.40 -2.47 -19.12
C GLY A 458 8.56 -2.88 -20.00
N ASN A 459 8.62 -2.40 -21.24
CA ASN A 459 9.78 -2.62 -22.10
C ASN A 459 10.74 -1.45 -21.93
N ILE A 460 11.78 -1.66 -21.13
CA ILE A 460 12.77 -0.62 -20.84
C ILE A 460 13.61 -0.40 -22.10
N MET A 461 13.51 0.79 -22.72
CA MET A 461 14.18 1.18 -23.97
C MET A 461 13.77 0.36 -25.20
N SER A 462 12.54 0.54 -25.68
CA SER A 462 12.14 0.02 -27.00
C SER A 462 13.16 0.45 -28.07
N ILE A 463 13.64 -0.50 -28.87
CA ILE A 463 14.32 -0.18 -30.12
C ILE A 463 13.35 0.69 -30.93
N LYS A 464 13.76 1.91 -31.31
CA LYS A 464 12.91 2.83 -32.08
C LYS A 464 12.27 2.10 -33.27
N GLY A 465 10.94 2.01 -33.28
CA GLY A 465 10.16 1.38 -34.37
C GLY A 465 9.56 0.01 -34.06
N GLU A 466 9.87 -0.59 -32.91
CA GLU A 466 9.23 -1.85 -32.48
C GLU A 466 7.83 -1.62 -31.88
N ASN A 467 6.80 -2.21 -32.48
CA ASN A 467 5.40 -2.07 -32.05
C ASN A 467 4.91 -3.31 -31.30
N ILE A 468 5.16 -3.36 -29.99
CA ILE A 468 4.65 -4.44 -29.13
C ILE A 468 3.11 -4.47 -29.07
N LEU A 469 2.42 -3.35 -29.33
CA LEU A 469 0.96 -3.28 -29.25
C LEU A 469 0.29 -4.19 -30.27
N PHE A 470 0.88 -4.37 -31.47
CA PHE A 470 0.36 -5.29 -32.46
C PHE A 470 0.20 -6.71 -31.88
N TYR A 471 1.23 -7.20 -31.21
CA TYR A 471 1.24 -8.53 -30.61
C TYR A 471 0.32 -8.63 -29.39
N ILE A 472 0.25 -7.59 -28.56
CA ILE A 472 -0.70 -7.53 -27.46
C ILE A 472 -2.14 -7.58 -27.99
N LYS A 473 -2.47 -6.82 -29.04
CA LYS A 473 -3.79 -6.87 -29.66
C LYS A 473 -4.11 -8.27 -30.19
N GLU A 474 -3.16 -8.90 -30.87
CA GLU A 474 -3.38 -10.20 -31.50
C GLU A 474 -3.54 -11.34 -30.49
N TYR A 475 -2.67 -11.41 -29.48
CA TYR A 475 -2.59 -12.56 -28.59
C TYR A 475 -3.23 -12.36 -27.21
N ILE A 476 -3.45 -11.11 -26.78
CA ILE A 476 -4.11 -10.78 -25.51
C ILE A 476 -5.52 -10.24 -25.75
N MET A 477 -5.67 -9.18 -26.57
CA MET A 477 -6.97 -8.50 -26.74
C MET A 477 -8.00 -9.36 -27.45
N LYS A 478 -7.67 -9.84 -28.66
CA LYS A 478 -8.60 -10.70 -29.44
C LYS A 478 -8.90 -12.04 -28.78
N LYS A 479 -8.06 -12.47 -27.84
CA LYS A 479 -8.22 -13.72 -27.08
C LYS A 479 -8.89 -13.51 -25.72
N GLU A 480 -9.13 -12.25 -25.31
CA GLU A 480 -9.78 -11.88 -24.04
C GLU A 480 -9.13 -12.51 -22.80
N ARG A 481 -7.80 -12.60 -22.80
CA ARG A 481 -7.03 -13.33 -21.76
C ARG A 481 -6.65 -12.50 -20.55
N VAL A 482 -6.96 -11.20 -20.56
CA VAL A 482 -6.58 -10.24 -19.54
C VAL A 482 -7.78 -9.41 -19.11
N LYS A 483 -7.86 -9.03 -17.82
CA LYS A 483 -8.89 -8.11 -17.32
C LYS A 483 -8.36 -6.68 -17.17
N TYR A 484 -7.18 -6.52 -16.60
CA TYR A 484 -6.51 -5.25 -16.39
C TYR A 484 -5.14 -5.24 -17.05
N LEU A 485 -4.86 -4.20 -17.83
CA LEU A 485 -3.63 -4.07 -18.61
C LEU A 485 -2.93 -2.74 -18.31
N ALA A 486 -1.62 -2.79 -18.08
CA ALA A 486 -0.75 -1.63 -18.11
C ALA A 486 0.49 -1.94 -18.96
N ILE A 487 0.84 -1.00 -19.84
CA ILE A 487 2.02 -1.10 -20.70
C ILE A 487 2.78 0.22 -20.63
N VAL A 488 4.07 0.12 -20.34
CA VAL A 488 5.02 1.25 -20.31
C VAL A 488 6.08 1.00 -21.38
N PHE A 489 6.39 2.05 -22.16
CA PHE A 489 7.32 1.98 -23.29
C PHE A 489 8.72 2.54 -22.98
N ASP A 490 8.89 3.20 -21.83
CA ASP A 490 10.16 3.72 -21.35
C ASP A 490 10.27 3.74 -19.81
N ASP A 491 11.41 4.16 -19.29
CA ASP A 491 11.65 4.22 -17.84
C ASP A 491 10.91 5.37 -17.15
N GLU A 492 10.51 6.40 -17.88
CA GLU A 492 10.02 7.66 -17.30
C GLU A 492 8.54 7.62 -16.91
N LEU A 493 7.82 6.49 -17.15
CA LEU A 493 6.39 6.31 -16.84
C LEU A 493 5.46 7.37 -17.47
N ASN A 494 6.01 8.24 -18.33
CA ASN A 494 5.26 9.28 -19.05
C ASN A 494 4.70 8.73 -20.38
N ASN A 495 5.29 7.63 -20.87
CA ASN A 495 4.89 6.97 -22.10
C ASN A 495 4.26 5.61 -21.79
N GLU A 496 2.96 5.65 -21.51
CA GLU A 496 2.16 4.47 -21.21
C GLU A 496 0.96 4.39 -22.13
N ILE A 497 0.49 3.16 -22.40
CA ILE A 497 -0.73 2.92 -23.20
C ILE A 497 -1.95 3.67 -22.65
N PHE A 498 -2.00 3.93 -21.34
CA PHE A 498 -3.09 4.66 -20.70
C PHE A 498 -3.32 6.06 -21.30
N HIS A 499 -2.27 6.70 -21.82
CA HIS A 499 -2.36 8.03 -22.44
C HIS A 499 -2.85 8.00 -23.90
N LEU A 500 -2.89 6.83 -24.53
CA LEU A 500 -3.34 6.64 -25.91
C LEU A 500 -4.86 6.37 -25.94
N LYS A 501 -5.67 7.43 -26.01
CA LYS A 501 -7.14 7.34 -25.88
C LYS A 501 -7.79 6.36 -26.87
N ASP A 502 -7.35 6.36 -28.13
CA ASP A 502 -7.90 5.49 -29.16
C ASP A 502 -7.63 4.01 -28.84
N GLU A 503 -6.40 3.71 -28.42
CA GLU A 503 -5.99 2.38 -27.96
C GLU A 503 -6.83 1.95 -26.74
N VAL A 504 -6.93 2.79 -25.71
CA VAL A 504 -7.73 2.51 -24.50
C VAL A 504 -9.18 2.20 -24.85
N ASN A 505 -9.78 2.96 -25.78
CA ASN A 505 -11.14 2.73 -26.23
C ASN A 505 -11.28 1.39 -26.98
N GLU A 506 -10.32 1.03 -27.82
CA GLU A 506 -10.29 -0.26 -28.51
C GLU A 506 -10.22 -1.43 -27.52
N PHE A 507 -9.31 -1.39 -26.55
CA PHE A 507 -9.22 -2.42 -25.50
C PHE A 507 -10.51 -2.52 -24.67
N LYS A 508 -11.18 -1.39 -24.42
CA LYS A 508 -12.45 -1.36 -23.68
C LYS A 508 -13.57 -2.11 -24.42
N LEU A 509 -13.59 -2.11 -25.76
CA LEU A 509 -14.56 -2.89 -26.55
C LEU A 509 -14.39 -4.41 -26.35
N HIS A 510 -13.21 -4.85 -25.94
CA HIS A 510 -12.87 -6.23 -25.61
C HIS A 510 -12.92 -6.52 -24.10
N ASN A 511 -13.62 -5.70 -23.31
CA ASN A 511 -13.72 -5.82 -21.85
C ASN A 511 -12.38 -5.77 -21.10
N ILE A 512 -11.33 -5.21 -21.71
CA ILE A 512 -10.02 -5.01 -21.08
C ILE A 512 -9.95 -3.59 -20.52
N ILE A 513 -9.66 -3.48 -19.23
CA ILE A 513 -9.55 -2.19 -18.54
C ILE A 513 -8.08 -1.78 -18.51
N VAL A 514 -7.73 -0.82 -19.36
CA VAL A 514 -6.41 -0.21 -19.34
C VAL A 514 -6.29 0.73 -18.14
N LYS A 515 -5.19 0.62 -17.39
CA LYS A 515 -4.88 1.43 -16.20
C LYS A 515 -3.44 1.95 -16.29
N ARG A 516 -3.11 2.99 -15.51
CA ARG A 516 -1.72 3.42 -15.36
C ARG A 516 -0.92 2.32 -14.68
N PHE A 517 0.37 2.26 -14.97
CA PHE A 517 1.29 1.33 -14.33
C PHE A 517 1.23 1.41 -12.80
N SER A 518 1.26 2.62 -12.26
CA SER A 518 1.20 2.88 -10.81
C SER A 518 -0.09 2.41 -10.15
N ASP A 519 -1.22 2.42 -10.89
CA ASP A 519 -2.51 1.97 -10.37
C ASP A 519 -2.61 0.42 -10.27
N LEU A 520 -1.83 -0.31 -11.08
CA LEU A 520 -1.79 -1.77 -11.06
C LEU A 520 -0.58 -2.34 -10.30
N TYR A 521 0.45 -1.54 -10.07
CA TYR A 521 1.68 -1.94 -9.41
C TYR A 521 1.42 -2.52 -8.01
N ILE A 522 2.00 -3.69 -7.74
CA ILE A 522 1.94 -4.34 -6.43
C ILE A 522 3.38 -4.63 -5.97
N ASP A 523 3.86 -3.87 -4.99
CA ASP A 523 5.09 -4.23 -4.28
C ASP A 523 4.85 -5.34 -3.23
N ALA A 524 5.95 -5.91 -2.74
CA ALA A 524 5.94 -7.00 -1.77
C ALA A 524 5.24 -6.63 -0.45
N TYR A 525 5.46 -5.41 0.05
CA TYR A 525 4.86 -4.96 1.31
C TYR A 525 3.35 -4.77 1.17
N ASN A 526 2.89 -4.05 0.15
CA ASN A 526 1.47 -3.82 -0.12
C ASN A 526 0.71 -5.15 -0.32
N PHE A 527 1.32 -6.09 -1.04
CA PHE A 527 0.76 -7.44 -1.16
C PHE A 527 0.56 -8.12 0.20
N VAL A 528 1.61 -8.18 1.02
CA VAL A 528 1.56 -8.83 2.35
C VAL A 528 0.61 -8.08 3.29
N ASN A 529 0.60 -6.75 3.23
CA ASN A 529 -0.23 -5.92 4.06
C ASN A 529 -1.73 -6.12 3.76
N ASP A 530 -2.09 -6.28 2.49
CA ASP A 530 -3.48 -6.50 2.05
C ASP A 530 -3.99 -7.93 2.26
N LEU A 531 -3.12 -8.95 2.31
CA LEU A 531 -3.50 -10.31 2.71
C LEU A 531 -3.93 -10.40 4.18
N ASN A 532 -3.38 -9.51 4.99
CA ASN A 532 -3.55 -9.47 6.44
C ASN A 532 -4.55 -8.37 6.86
N LYS A 533 -5.50 -8.00 5.97
CA LYS A 533 -6.68 -7.17 6.26
C LYS A 533 -7.90 -8.06 6.23
#